data_AF-A0AAU6Y225-F1
#
_entry.id   AF-A0AAU6Y225-F1
#
_cell.length_a   1.000
_cell.length_b   1.000
_cell.length_c   1.000
_cell.angle_alpha   90.00
_cell.angle_beta   90.00
_cell.angle_gamma   90.00
#
_symmetry.space_group_name_H-M   'P 1'
#
loop_
_entity.id
_entity.type
_entity.pdbx_description
1 polymer ?
#
loop_
_entity_poly.entity_id
_entity_poly.type
_entity_poly.pdbx_seq_one_letter_code
_entity_poly.pdbx_strand_id
1 'polypeptide(L)'
;MTKTIYVATALLILSASAFAQKVANYSSGKRGTAAYEHFSFWTKGSKRVEIIYSYGKNDKTQPAQYLGKTTYKGKPGFKVGLPGNYQLYVIPEGINLRVIGPTKKYNKLFAWEYEGPVNGIGTFCDVCADDEKAAMQLVKAYFIH
;
A
#
# COMPACT_ATOMS: atom_id res chain seq x y z
N MET A 1 -61.92 -23.69 -13.63
CA MET A 1 -60.59 -24.25 -13.30
C MET A 1 -59.53 -23.27 -13.75
N THR A 2 -59.05 -22.46 -12.82
CA THR A 2 -58.12 -21.33 -12.99
C THR A 2 -56.68 -21.85 -12.98
N LYS A 3 -55.88 -21.54 -14.01
CA LYS A 3 -54.43 -21.81 -14.02
C LYS A 3 -53.69 -20.48 -13.92
N THR A 4 -53.25 -20.15 -12.71
CA THR A 4 -52.35 -19.04 -12.44
C THR A 4 -50.93 -19.48 -12.78
N ILE A 5 -50.31 -18.87 -13.79
CA ILE A 5 -48.91 -19.08 -14.13
C ILE A 5 -48.09 -18.05 -13.36
N TYR A 6 -47.27 -18.49 -12.41
CA TYR A 6 -46.28 -17.66 -11.75
C TYR A 6 -45.03 -17.59 -12.63
N VAL A 7 -44.78 -16.42 -13.22
CA VAL A 7 -43.49 -16.11 -13.85
C VAL A 7 -42.54 -15.67 -12.75
N ALA A 8 -41.56 -16.51 -12.44
CA ALA A 8 -40.51 -16.23 -11.48
C ALA A 8 -39.50 -15.23 -12.09
N THR A 9 -39.55 -13.99 -11.62
CA THR A 9 -38.53 -12.98 -11.93
C THR A 9 -37.26 -13.30 -11.14
N ALA A 10 -36.24 -13.84 -11.81
CA ALA A 10 -34.91 -14.01 -11.24
C ALA A 10 -34.23 -12.62 -11.12
N LEU A 11 -34.25 -12.05 -9.91
CA LEU A 11 -33.46 -10.87 -9.57
C LEU A 11 -31.97 -11.29 -9.49
N LEU A 12 -31.20 -11.00 -10.54
CA LEU A 12 -29.74 -11.00 -10.50
C LEU A 12 -29.29 -9.89 -9.55
N ILE A 13 -29.07 -10.25 -8.28
CA ILE A 13 -28.40 -9.38 -7.31
C ILE A 13 -26.94 -9.32 -7.74
N LEU A 14 -26.61 -8.42 -8.66
CA LEU A 14 -25.25 -7.93 -8.85
C LEU A 14 -24.87 -7.26 -7.53
N SER A 15 -24.27 -8.03 -6.63
CA SER A 15 -23.60 -7.50 -5.45
C SER A 15 -22.54 -6.52 -5.96
N ALA A 16 -22.87 -5.23 -5.91
CA ALA A 16 -21.90 -4.16 -6.02
C ALA A 16 -20.98 -4.31 -4.82
N SER A 17 -19.96 -5.16 -4.95
CA SER A 17 -18.79 -5.13 -4.07
C SER A 17 -18.19 -3.75 -4.26
N ALA A 18 -18.58 -2.83 -3.38
CA ALA A 18 -17.99 -1.51 -3.29
C ALA A 18 -16.48 -1.72 -3.29
N PHE A 19 -15.81 -1.20 -4.31
CA PHE A 19 -14.37 -1.33 -4.50
C PHE A 19 -13.67 -0.63 -3.34
N ALA A 20 -13.47 -1.36 -2.24
CA ALA A 20 -12.97 -0.83 -0.99
C ALA A 20 -11.57 -0.24 -1.21
N GLN A 21 -11.36 0.94 -0.62
CA GLN A 21 -10.06 1.58 -0.58
C GLN A 21 -9.21 0.86 0.48
N LYS A 22 -7.99 0.49 0.11
CA LYS A 22 -7.06 -0.19 1.01
C LYS A 22 -5.68 0.45 0.97
N VAL A 23 -5.02 0.48 2.13
CA VAL A 23 -3.76 1.17 2.37
C VAL A 23 -2.77 0.24 3.04
N ALA A 24 -1.55 0.16 2.52
CA ALA A 24 -0.44 -0.50 3.18
C ALA A 24 0.59 0.54 3.61
N ASN A 25 0.92 0.57 4.91
CA ASN A 25 1.86 1.52 5.49
C ASN A 25 3.15 0.80 5.88
N TYR A 26 4.28 1.41 5.54
CA TYR A 26 5.60 0.89 5.83
C TYR A 26 6.51 2.02 6.27
N SER A 27 7.22 1.84 7.37
CA SER A 27 8.11 2.86 7.91
C SER A 27 9.51 2.32 8.22
N SER A 28 10.47 3.24 8.26
CA SER A 28 11.85 3.01 8.66
C SER A 28 12.23 4.07 9.69
N GLY A 29 12.89 3.64 10.77
CA GLY A 29 13.21 4.51 11.90
C GLY A 29 12.02 4.69 12.84
N LYS A 30 12.09 5.70 13.71
CA LYS A 30 11.05 5.97 14.72
C LYS A 30 10.33 7.27 14.39
N ARG A 31 8.99 7.24 14.38
CA ARG A 31 8.15 8.43 14.17
C ARG A 31 8.52 9.56 15.14
N GLY A 32 8.49 10.80 14.66
CA GLY A 32 8.93 11.98 15.42
C GLY A 32 10.45 12.13 15.54
N THR A 33 11.24 11.42 14.72
CA THR A 33 12.71 11.58 14.65
C THR A 33 13.16 11.99 13.26
N ALA A 34 14.36 12.57 13.14
CA ALA A 34 14.92 12.96 11.84
C ALA A 34 15.17 11.76 10.90
N ALA A 35 15.28 10.55 11.46
CA ALA A 35 15.52 9.33 10.69
C ALA A 35 14.24 8.65 10.18
N TYR A 36 13.06 9.16 10.58
CA TYR A 36 11.77 8.62 10.19
C TYR A 36 11.55 8.77 8.69
N GLU A 37 11.13 7.69 8.05
CA GLU A 37 10.65 7.66 6.67
C GLU A 37 9.48 6.70 6.59
N HIS A 38 8.51 7.01 5.74
CA HIS A 38 7.25 6.29 5.62
C HIS A 38 6.79 6.24 4.17
N PHE A 39 6.30 5.08 3.74
CA PHE A 39 5.54 4.93 2.51
C PHE A 39 4.12 4.47 2.83
N SER A 40 3.15 5.14 2.22
CA SER A 40 1.74 4.74 2.24
C SER A 40 1.28 4.40 0.82
N PHE A 41 0.88 3.15 0.60
CA PHE A 41 0.48 2.63 -0.70
C PHE A 41 -1.04 2.50 -0.78
N TRP A 42 -1.67 3.39 -1.53
CA TRP A 42 -3.13 3.46 -1.62
C TRP A 42 -3.65 2.75 -2.86
N THR A 43 -4.69 1.96 -2.66
CA THR A 43 -5.37 1.18 -3.70
C THR A 43 -6.87 1.34 -3.56
N LYS A 44 -7.60 1.25 -4.67
CA LYS A 44 -9.07 1.31 -4.68
C LYS A 44 -9.57 0.30 -5.70
N GLY A 45 -10.23 -0.74 -5.21
CA GLY A 45 -10.57 -1.88 -6.05
C GLY A 45 -9.31 -2.49 -6.67
N SER A 46 -9.34 -2.71 -7.98
CA SER A 46 -8.24 -3.31 -8.73
C SER A 46 -7.15 -2.33 -9.18
N LYS A 47 -7.17 -1.07 -8.70
CA LYS A 47 -6.29 0.00 -9.19
C LYS A 47 -5.41 0.58 -8.09
N ARG A 48 -4.17 0.91 -8.47
CA ARG A 48 -3.31 1.85 -7.72
C ARG A 48 -3.96 3.23 -7.73
N VAL A 49 -3.94 3.91 -6.59
CA VAL A 49 -4.42 5.29 -6.48
C VAL A 49 -3.22 6.22 -6.37
N GLU A 50 -2.43 6.07 -5.31
CA GLU A 50 -1.27 6.93 -5.05
C GLU A 50 -0.24 6.23 -4.17
N ILE A 51 0.95 6.81 -4.14
CA ILE A 51 2.00 6.47 -3.17
C ILE A 51 2.36 7.77 -2.47
N ILE A 52 2.27 7.78 -1.15
CA ILE A 52 2.64 8.93 -0.33
C ILE A 52 3.95 8.59 0.38
N TYR A 53 4.89 9.53 0.37
CA TYR A 53 6.14 9.42 1.11
C TYR A 53 6.23 10.53 2.17
N SER A 54 6.40 10.14 3.43
CA SER A 54 6.55 11.05 4.55
C SER A 54 7.90 10.87 5.23
N TYR A 55 8.52 11.94 5.71
CA TYR A 55 9.87 11.86 6.28
C TYR A 55 10.20 12.95 7.31
N GLY A 56 11.19 12.64 8.14
CA GLY A 56 11.77 13.53 9.14
C GLY A 56 10.91 13.69 10.38
N LYS A 57 11.36 14.58 11.28
CA LYS A 57 10.77 14.76 12.62
C LYS A 57 9.30 15.22 12.61
N ASN A 58 8.89 15.94 11.57
CA ASN A 58 7.58 16.58 11.48
C ASN A 58 6.70 15.96 10.38
N ASP A 59 6.95 14.71 10.00
CA ASP A 59 6.18 13.96 9.00
C ASP A 59 5.95 14.74 7.69
N LYS A 60 7.01 15.39 7.18
CA LYS A 60 6.94 16.14 5.91
C LYS A 60 6.49 15.19 4.82
N THR A 61 5.39 15.51 4.16
CA THR A 61 4.72 14.59 3.23
C THR A 61 4.80 15.09 1.80
N GLN A 62 5.04 14.17 0.87
CA GLN A 62 5.07 14.44 -0.56
C GLN A 62 4.55 13.23 -1.35
N PRO A 63 3.94 13.43 -2.52
CA PRO A 63 3.58 12.33 -3.41
C PRO A 63 4.86 11.66 -3.95
N ALA A 64 4.79 10.34 -4.08
CA ALA A 64 5.76 9.54 -4.81
C ALA A 64 5.11 9.01 -6.09
N GLN A 65 5.83 9.12 -7.21
CA GLN A 65 5.34 8.65 -8.49
C GLN A 65 5.67 7.16 -8.67
N TYR A 66 4.69 6.35 -9.05
CA TYR A 66 4.97 4.98 -9.50
C TYR A 66 5.63 5.01 -10.89
N LEU A 67 6.86 4.49 -11.00
CA LEU A 67 7.67 4.52 -12.23
C LEU A 67 7.71 3.17 -12.96
N GLY A 68 6.89 2.20 -12.54
CA GLY A 68 6.79 0.90 -13.19
C GLY A 68 7.45 -0.24 -12.42
N LYS A 69 7.10 -1.46 -12.86
CA LYS A 69 7.68 -2.70 -12.36
C LYS A 69 9.14 -2.79 -12.74
N THR A 70 9.94 -3.49 -11.95
CA THR A 70 11.36 -3.68 -12.23
C THR A 70 11.87 -4.96 -11.58
N THR A 71 13.11 -5.29 -11.90
CA THR A 71 13.87 -6.33 -11.21
C THR A 71 15.18 -5.74 -10.74
N TYR A 72 15.53 -5.95 -9.48
CA TYR A 72 16.82 -5.55 -8.93
C TYR A 72 17.58 -6.79 -8.50
N LYS A 73 18.71 -7.07 -9.17
CA LYS A 73 19.52 -8.29 -8.95
C LYS A 73 18.69 -9.58 -8.97
N GLY A 74 17.80 -9.72 -9.94
CA GLY A 74 16.92 -10.89 -10.10
C GLY A 74 15.73 -10.95 -9.13
N LYS A 75 15.59 -10.02 -8.18
CA LYS A 75 14.40 -9.93 -7.32
C LYS A 75 13.36 -9.00 -7.95
N PRO A 76 12.08 -9.40 -8.04
CA PRO A 76 11.01 -8.54 -8.52
C PRO A 76 10.74 -7.39 -7.55
N GLY A 77 10.39 -6.23 -8.10
CA GLY A 77 10.04 -5.04 -7.33
C GLY A 77 9.44 -3.97 -8.25
N PHE A 78 9.47 -2.74 -7.80
CA PHE A 78 9.03 -1.59 -8.58
C PHE A 78 9.86 -0.35 -8.28
N LYS A 79 9.75 0.65 -9.14
CA LYS A 79 10.41 1.94 -8.95
C LYS A 79 9.41 2.98 -8.49
N VAL A 80 9.85 3.82 -7.57
CA VAL A 80 9.15 5.06 -7.19
C VAL A 80 10.04 6.27 -7.43
N GLY A 81 9.45 7.37 -7.86
CA GLY A 81 10.10 8.66 -8.04
C GLY A 81 9.70 9.61 -6.93
N LEU A 82 10.68 10.24 -6.28
CA LEU A 82 10.48 11.36 -5.37
C LEU A 82 10.79 12.69 -6.11
N PRO A 83 10.32 13.84 -5.60
CA PRO A 83 10.69 15.15 -6.13
C PRO A 83 12.21 15.32 -6.29
N GLY A 84 12.62 16.05 -7.33
CA GLY A 84 14.04 16.25 -7.65
C GLY A 84 14.68 15.09 -8.45
N ASN A 85 13.88 14.33 -9.20
CA ASN A 85 14.33 13.21 -10.04
C ASN A 85 15.02 12.06 -9.28
N TYR A 86 14.75 11.94 -7.98
CA TYR A 86 15.33 10.89 -7.16
C TYR A 86 14.50 9.60 -7.28
N GLN A 87 15.11 8.52 -7.76
CA GLN A 87 14.43 7.24 -7.98
C GLN A 87 14.83 6.21 -6.94
N LEU A 88 13.86 5.45 -6.45
CA LEU A 88 14.05 4.39 -5.47
C LEU A 88 13.52 3.07 -6.02
N TYR A 89 14.28 2.00 -5.81
CA TYR A 89 13.85 0.63 -6.02
C TYR A 89 13.19 0.14 -4.73
N VAL A 90 11.95 -0.35 -4.82
CA VAL A 90 11.20 -0.95 -3.71
C VAL A 90 11.05 -2.45 -3.99
N ILE A 91 11.61 -3.27 -3.10
CA ILE A 91 11.75 -4.71 -3.28
C ILE A 91 11.18 -5.41 -2.04
N PRO A 92 10.14 -6.26 -2.17
CA PRO A 92 9.67 -7.07 -1.06
C PRO A 92 10.74 -8.04 -0.56
N GLU A 93 10.91 -8.11 0.76
CA GLU A 93 11.72 -9.09 1.46
C GLU A 93 10.92 -9.65 2.64
N GLY A 94 10.21 -10.76 2.40
CA GLY A 94 9.27 -11.33 3.38
C GLY A 94 8.06 -10.41 3.56
N ILE A 95 7.89 -9.89 4.78
CA ILE A 95 6.88 -8.90 5.19
C ILE A 95 7.42 -7.47 5.20
N ASN A 96 8.68 -7.26 4.83
CA ASN A 96 9.33 -5.95 4.79
C ASN A 96 9.53 -5.47 3.35
N LEU A 97 9.83 -4.18 3.19
CA LEU A 97 10.27 -3.58 1.93
C LEU A 97 11.72 -3.12 2.05
N ARG A 98 12.59 -3.64 1.20
CA ARG A 98 13.92 -3.05 1.02
C ARG A 98 13.83 -1.93 -0.01
N VAL A 99 14.22 -0.73 0.39
CA VAL A 99 14.20 0.47 -0.45
C VAL A 99 15.64 0.91 -0.73
N ILE A 100 16.01 0.97 -2.01
CA ILE A 100 17.39 1.19 -2.45
C ILE A 100 17.45 2.36 -3.42
N GLY A 101 18.38 3.28 -3.21
CA GLY A 101 18.67 4.38 -4.15
C GLY A 101 19.62 3.96 -5.28
N PRO A 102 19.79 4.79 -6.31
CA PRO A 102 20.51 4.42 -7.53
C PRO A 102 22.00 4.16 -7.26
N THR A 103 22.59 4.88 -6.30
CA THR A 103 24.02 4.77 -5.92
C THR A 103 24.28 3.73 -4.82
N LYS A 104 23.26 2.98 -4.38
CA LYS A 104 23.29 2.04 -3.23
C LYS A 104 23.64 2.64 -1.86
N LYS A 105 24.08 3.90 -1.78
CA LYS A 105 24.34 4.59 -0.49
C LYS A 105 23.08 4.67 0.37
N TYR A 106 21.92 4.82 -0.28
CA TYR A 106 20.62 4.67 0.35
C TYR A 106 20.18 3.21 0.21
N ASN A 107 20.04 2.51 1.33
CA ASN A 107 19.56 1.14 1.42
C ASN A 107 18.92 0.94 2.79
N LYS A 108 17.60 1.03 2.85
CA LYS A 108 16.82 0.96 4.09
C LYS A 108 15.85 -0.21 4.05
N LEU A 109 15.58 -0.76 5.22
CA LEU A 109 14.52 -1.74 5.41
C LEU A 109 13.33 -1.02 6.05
N PHE A 110 12.19 -1.11 5.41
CA PHE A 110 10.93 -0.59 5.90
C PHE A 110 10.08 -1.76 6.40
N ALA A 111 9.65 -1.67 7.65
CA ALA A 111 8.74 -2.64 8.26
C ALA A 111 7.30 -2.17 8.12
N TRP A 112 6.35 -3.10 8.16
CA TRP A 112 4.93 -2.74 8.21
C TRP A 112 4.66 -1.86 9.44
N GLU A 113 3.91 -0.78 9.24
CA GLU A 113 3.50 0.12 10.31
C GLU A 113 2.00 -0.01 10.55
N TYR A 114 1.66 -0.41 11.78
CA TYR A 114 0.29 -0.46 12.24
C TYR A 114 -0.25 0.95 12.45
N GLU A 115 -1.35 1.28 11.78
CA GLU A 115 -2.08 2.53 11.93
C GLU A 115 -3.45 2.20 12.54
N GLY A 116 -3.58 2.38 13.85
CA GLY A 116 -4.78 2.06 14.60
C GLY A 116 -4.60 2.32 16.11
N PRO A 117 -5.61 2.02 16.93
CA PRO A 117 -5.55 2.29 18.35
C PRO A 117 -4.45 1.46 19.03
N VAL A 118 -3.63 2.13 19.83
CA VAL A 118 -2.61 1.49 20.66
C VAL A 118 -3.12 1.50 22.10
N ASN A 119 -3.27 0.32 22.71
CA ASN A 119 -3.83 0.17 24.05
C ASN A 119 -5.21 0.86 24.24
N GLY A 120 -6.05 0.82 23.19
CA GLY A 120 -7.38 1.44 23.22
C GLY A 120 -7.41 2.96 23.02
N ILE A 121 -6.26 3.60 22.79
CA ILE A 121 -6.16 5.04 22.50
C ILE A 121 -5.92 5.24 21.00
N GLY A 122 -6.80 6.01 20.34
CA GLY A 122 -6.77 6.29 18.90
C GLY A 122 -8.01 5.79 18.16
N THR A 123 -8.09 6.04 16.85
CA THR A 123 -9.16 5.55 15.98
C THR A 123 -8.63 4.44 15.07
N PHE A 124 -9.46 3.43 14.81
CA PHE A 124 -9.14 2.41 13.81
C PHE A 124 -9.00 3.05 12.42
N CYS A 125 -8.02 2.58 11.66
CA CYS A 125 -7.91 2.90 10.24
C CYS A 125 -8.63 1.81 9.44
N ASP A 126 -9.91 2.05 9.11
CA ASP A 126 -10.75 1.06 8.40
C ASP A 126 -10.22 0.68 7.01
N VAL A 127 -9.47 1.60 6.40
CA VAL A 127 -8.85 1.41 5.08
C VAL A 127 -7.46 0.80 5.18
N CYS A 128 -6.84 0.73 6.34
CA CYS A 128 -5.51 0.16 6.47
C CYS A 128 -5.57 -1.37 6.34
N ALA A 129 -4.44 -1.96 5.95
CA ALA A 129 -4.27 -3.39 6.00
C ALA A 129 -4.31 -3.86 7.46
N ASP A 130 -5.03 -4.95 7.70
CA ASP A 130 -5.29 -5.47 9.05
C ASP A 130 -4.03 -6.01 9.74
N ASP A 131 -3.09 -6.53 8.94
CA ASP A 131 -1.80 -7.05 9.40
C ASP A 131 -0.70 -6.90 8.33
N GLU A 132 0.55 -7.23 8.69
CA GLU A 132 1.69 -7.17 7.78
C GLU A 132 1.56 -8.08 6.52
N LYS A 133 0.81 -9.19 6.62
CA LYS A 133 0.64 -10.14 5.50
C LYS A 133 -0.34 -9.55 4.49
N ALA A 134 -1.47 -9.00 4.96
CA ALA A 134 -2.43 -8.28 4.15
C ALA A 134 -1.78 -7.05 3.49
N ALA A 135 -0.96 -6.31 4.24
CA ALA A 135 -0.21 -5.17 3.71
C ALA A 135 0.73 -5.61 2.58
N MET A 136 1.48 -6.71 2.77
CA MET A 136 2.39 -7.22 1.75
C MET A 136 1.67 -7.79 0.53
N GLN A 137 0.53 -8.46 0.73
CA GLN A 137 -0.31 -8.94 -0.36
C GLN A 137 -0.82 -7.79 -1.22
N LEU A 138 -1.25 -6.69 -0.60
CA LEU A 138 -1.67 -5.47 -1.29
C LEU A 138 -0.52 -4.91 -2.14
N VAL A 139 0.67 -4.76 -1.57
CA VAL A 139 1.84 -4.25 -2.32
C VAL A 139 2.15 -5.15 -3.52
N LYS A 140 2.22 -6.47 -3.31
CA LYS A 140 2.52 -7.42 -4.39
C LYS A 140 1.47 -7.39 -5.49
N ALA A 141 0.18 -7.41 -5.13
CA ALA A 141 -0.92 -7.49 -6.09
C ALA A 141 -1.00 -6.26 -7.02
N TYR A 142 -0.68 -5.06 -6.51
CA TYR A 142 -0.94 -3.83 -7.26
C TYR A 142 0.32 -3.12 -7.79
N PHE A 143 1.48 -3.39 -7.20
CA PHE A 143 2.72 -2.70 -7.57
C PHE A 143 3.73 -3.63 -8.25
N ILE A 144 3.56 -4.95 -8.17
CA ILE A 144 4.53 -5.92 -8.68
C ILE A 144 3.89 -6.87 -9.70
N HIS A 145 2.73 -7.44 -9.38
CA HIS A 145 2.02 -8.38 -10.25
C HIS A 145 1.13 -7.69 -11.28
#